data_AF-A0A1W9QP48-F1
#
_entry.id   AF-A0A1W9QP48-F1
#
_cell.length_a   1.000
_cell.length_b   1.000
_cell.length_c   1.000
_cell.angle_alpha   90.00
_cell.angle_beta   90.00
_cell.angle_gamma   90.00
#
_symmetry.space_group_name_H-M   'P 1'
#
loop_
_entity.id
_entity.type
_entity.pdbx_description
1 polymer ?
#
loop_
_entity_poly.entity_id
_entity_poly.type
_entity_poly.pdbx_seq_one_letter_code
_entity_poly.pdbx_strand_id
1 'polypeptide(L)'
;MNRIEKKELKERKKKLKQQRREYIRLEKESLKRQKKEIAKNRRKEKSRKRQSRPGSLWNSIFSLFRKSPEKTELSRRKRKGAKRRKKYLEEERRSLKRQQREMAKKVKPLKQKILKARIQGFIKDFVGFLKHPVKIRKVSETEKKLRKQIRQDIRQMRYQKIHNLPSDVANNTGRFWKYRKLRAREMLSTFSDFFRLLRYIGSYKDLRRDYLKTFINSTALFVLSFIIVYYIYQLITLNTAKAFDIPTVLYSYRIYWPLYTYSTLYTRLALIVIFGTGPFISLMLGIVYYRLYLWARNKTVFIKTFLLWAGIHSITMFFGSYIVGVVTRTGFIYTSEWLFLSSVFDVEEILFMIVSIIALIIVGYYSTRHFILTSNSAIIIEPRIRLFYVLSKVFFPWLFGNLTLYFITFPNNPIELNILYVVSILIIAPVFSNYNTTTMQMLKVQKVPKKMKIGWIYVIVVVLILFIIRMILQKGISFS
;
A
#
# COMPACT_ATOMS: atom_id res chain seq x y z
N MET A 1 5.29 42.39 34.26
CA MET A 1 6.45 42.35 33.35
C MET A 1 6.75 43.76 32.89
N ASN A 2 7.81 44.34 33.43
CA ASN A 2 8.11 45.77 33.33
C ASN A 2 8.48 46.13 31.87
N ARG A 3 8.28 47.39 31.43
CA ARG A 3 8.59 47.79 30.03
C ARG A 3 10.06 47.52 29.66
N ILE A 4 10.94 47.56 30.65
CA ILE A 4 12.37 47.26 30.55
C ILE A 4 12.62 45.78 30.18
N GLU A 5 12.00 44.83 30.89
CA GLU A 5 12.15 43.39 30.62
C GLU A 5 11.67 43.00 29.22
N LYS A 6 10.62 43.66 28.69
CA LYS A 6 10.14 43.42 27.32
C LYS A 6 11.15 43.90 26.26
N LYS A 7 11.86 45.00 26.51
CA LYS A 7 12.93 45.49 25.61
C LYS A 7 14.12 44.53 25.61
N GLU A 8 14.60 44.13 26.79
CA GLU A 8 15.72 43.18 26.90
C GLU A 8 15.41 41.82 26.26
N LEU A 9 14.19 41.29 26.45
CA LEU A 9 13.77 40.04 25.83
C LEU A 9 13.76 40.13 24.28
N LYS A 10 13.38 41.31 23.74
CA LYS A 10 13.35 41.56 22.29
C LYS A 10 14.76 41.64 21.71
N GLU A 11 15.69 42.28 22.42
CA GLU A 11 17.11 42.33 22.02
C GLU A 11 17.78 40.96 22.09
N ARG A 12 17.52 40.19 23.15
CA ARG A 12 18.06 38.83 23.31
C ARG A 12 17.58 37.90 22.19
N LYS A 13 16.31 38.02 21.78
CA LYS A 13 15.76 37.30 20.62
C LYS A 13 16.41 37.72 19.30
N LYS A 14 16.73 39.02 19.11
CA LYS A 14 17.45 39.50 17.92
C LYS A 14 18.88 38.95 17.88
N LYS A 15 19.64 39.02 18.99
CA LYS A 15 20.99 38.45 19.10
C LYS A 15 21.02 36.95 18.81
N LEU A 16 20.10 36.18 19.39
CA LEU A 16 19.97 34.73 19.12
C LEU A 16 19.64 34.44 17.64
N LYS A 17 18.81 35.26 17.00
CA LYS A 17 18.48 35.11 15.57
C LYS A 17 19.69 35.40 14.68
N GLN A 18 20.53 36.37 15.03
CA GLN A 18 21.78 36.65 14.32
C GLN A 18 22.80 35.53 14.49
N GLN A 19 23.06 35.08 15.73
CA GLN A 19 23.95 33.94 16.00
C GLN A 19 23.53 32.68 15.24
N ARG A 20 22.22 32.40 15.18
CA ARG A 20 21.72 31.23 14.42
C ARG A 20 21.94 31.35 12.91
N ARG A 21 21.85 32.56 12.34
CA ARG A 21 22.13 32.79 10.91
C ARG A 21 23.62 32.61 10.60
N GLU A 22 24.48 33.10 11.47
CA GLU A 22 25.92 32.99 11.34
C GLU A 22 26.38 31.52 11.45
N TYR A 23 25.85 30.78 12.42
CA TYR A 23 26.10 29.34 12.55
C TYR A 23 25.72 28.56 11.27
N ILE A 24 24.52 28.82 10.71
CA ILE A 24 24.07 28.18 9.46
C ILE A 24 24.98 28.54 8.28
N ARG A 25 25.51 29.77 8.24
CA ARG A 25 26.45 30.21 7.20
C ARG A 25 27.77 29.43 7.30
N LEU A 26 28.36 29.34 8.49
CA LEU A 26 29.60 28.60 8.75
C LEU A 26 29.44 27.10 8.44
N GLU A 27 28.30 26.50 8.79
CA GLU A 27 28.00 25.09 8.48
C GLU A 27 27.89 24.84 6.96
N LYS A 28 27.27 25.77 6.22
CA LYS A 28 27.22 25.68 4.75
C LYS A 28 28.59 25.83 4.11
N GLU A 29 29.45 26.69 4.64
CA GLU A 29 30.81 26.89 4.16
C GLU A 29 31.71 25.67 4.44
N SER A 30 31.60 25.07 5.63
CA SER A 30 32.35 23.86 5.98
C SER A 30 31.94 22.66 5.10
N LEU A 31 30.64 22.47 4.83
CA LEU A 31 30.14 21.45 3.92
C LEU A 31 30.62 21.66 2.47
N LYS A 32 30.70 22.92 2.01
CA LYS A 32 31.27 23.23 0.70
C LYS A 32 32.77 22.89 0.63
N ARG A 33 33.54 23.18 1.69
CA ARG A 33 34.98 22.81 1.78
C ARG A 33 35.16 21.29 1.74
N GLN A 34 34.41 20.53 2.55
CA GLN A 34 34.47 19.06 2.53
C GLN A 34 34.12 18.46 1.16
N LYS A 35 33.08 18.97 0.49
CA LYS A 35 32.72 18.49 -0.87
C LYS A 35 33.83 18.77 -1.89
N LYS A 36 34.47 19.93 -1.83
CA LYS A 36 35.62 20.26 -2.69
C LYS A 36 36.80 19.33 -2.43
N GLU A 37 37.07 19.01 -1.18
CA GLU A 37 38.17 18.12 -0.79
C GLU A 37 37.93 16.67 -1.26
N ILE A 38 36.70 16.15 -1.07
CA ILE A 38 36.29 14.83 -1.58
C ILE A 38 36.42 14.77 -3.11
N ALA A 39 36.02 15.82 -3.82
CA ALA A 39 36.15 15.90 -5.27
C ALA A 39 37.63 15.92 -5.71
N LYS A 40 38.49 16.65 -5.00
CA LYS A 40 39.95 16.70 -5.24
C LYS A 40 40.59 15.32 -5.04
N ASN A 41 40.20 14.60 -3.99
CA ASN A 41 40.69 13.25 -3.70
C ASN A 41 40.24 12.23 -4.75
N ARG A 42 38.97 12.29 -5.19
CA ARG A 42 38.47 11.43 -6.29
C ARG A 42 39.19 11.67 -7.61
N ARG A 43 39.55 12.93 -7.91
CA ARG A 43 40.35 13.26 -9.11
C ARG A 43 41.77 12.68 -9.01
N LYS A 44 42.44 12.82 -7.87
CA LYS A 44 43.77 12.20 -7.61
C LYS A 44 43.73 10.67 -7.68
N GLU A 45 42.67 10.03 -7.20
CA GLU A 45 42.53 8.57 -7.27
C GLU A 45 42.30 8.09 -8.71
N LYS A 46 41.51 8.82 -9.51
CA LYS A 46 41.31 8.52 -10.93
C LYS A 46 42.59 8.72 -11.75
N SER A 47 43.40 9.73 -11.46
CA SER A 47 44.68 9.93 -12.16
C SER A 47 45.69 8.83 -11.83
N ARG A 48 45.80 8.43 -10.55
CA ARG A 48 46.62 7.27 -10.14
C ARG A 48 46.19 5.97 -10.84
N LYS A 49 44.88 5.71 -10.93
CA LYS A 49 44.35 4.52 -11.65
C LYS A 49 44.54 4.56 -13.15
N ARG A 50 44.70 5.73 -13.77
CA ARG A 50 45.03 5.86 -15.20
C ARG A 50 46.52 5.66 -15.47
N GLN A 51 47.40 6.11 -14.59
CA GLN A 51 48.85 5.88 -14.70
C GLN A 51 49.26 4.42 -14.39
N SER A 52 48.46 3.67 -13.63
CA SER A 52 48.77 2.28 -13.25
C SER A 52 48.09 1.21 -14.12
N ARG A 53 47.62 1.54 -15.33
CA ARG A 53 47.11 0.54 -16.28
C ARG A 53 48.20 0.20 -17.31
N PRO A 54 49.06 -0.81 -17.08
CA PRO A 54 49.91 -1.33 -18.13
C PRO A 54 49.01 -1.91 -19.21
N GLY A 55 49.11 -1.36 -20.42
CA GLY A 55 48.35 -1.80 -21.59
C GLY A 55 48.83 -3.17 -22.04
N SER A 56 48.15 -4.23 -21.61
CA SER A 56 48.21 -5.56 -22.24
C SER A 56 47.22 -6.48 -21.51
N LEU A 57 46.17 -6.91 -22.24
CA LEU A 57 45.18 -7.89 -21.78
C LEU A 57 45.81 -9.22 -21.33
N TRP A 58 47.04 -9.52 -21.75
CA TRP A 58 47.76 -10.75 -21.41
C TRP A 58 48.24 -10.81 -19.95
N ASN A 59 48.52 -9.67 -19.31
CA ASN A 59 48.96 -9.65 -17.90
C ASN A 59 47.83 -9.94 -16.89
N SER A 60 46.57 -9.79 -17.29
CA SER A 60 45.41 -10.15 -16.46
C SER A 60 45.26 -11.68 -16.32
N ILE A 61 45.69 -12.44 -17.32
CA ILE A 61 45.60 -13.90 -17.32
C ILE A 61 46.78 -14.50 -16.53
N PHE A 62 47.99 -13.96 -16.68
CA PHE A 62 49.17 -14.46 -15.96
C PHE A 62 49.22 -14.10 -14.46
N SER A 63 48.58 -13.00 -14.04
CA SER A 63 48.53 -12.61 -12.62
C SER A 63 47.58 -13.46 -11.76
N LEU A 64 46.72 -14.28 -12.37
CA LEU A 64 45.94 -15.31 -11.66
C LEU A 64 46.81 -16.49 -11.21
N PHE A 65 47.95 -16.74 -11.86
CA PHE A 65 48.83 -17.88 -11.59
C PHE A 65 50.02 -17.58 -10.66
N ARG A 66 50.45 -16.32 -10.49
CA ARG A 66 51.43 -15.93 -9.46
C ARG A 66 50.75 -15.49 -8.15
N LYS A 67 50.12 -16.43 -7.45
CA LYS A 67 49.76 -16.21 -6.03
C LYS A 67 50.98 -16.43 -5.15
N SER A 68 51.67 -15.33 -4.81
CA SER A 68 52.71 -15.34 -3.78
C SER A 68 52.18 -16.01 -2.49
N PRO A 69 52.93 -16.94 -1.88
CA PRO A 69 52.51 -17.70 -0.70
C PRO A 69 52.09 -16.82 0.49
N GLU A 70 52.63 -15.60 0.63
CA GLU A 70 52.25 -14.64 1.68
C GLU A 70 50.78 -14.18 1.61
N LYS A 71 50.25 -13.95 0.40
CA LYS A 71 48.83 -13.56 0.24
C LYS A 71 47.89 -14.70 0.63
N THR A 72 48.35 -15.93 0.44
CA THR A 72 47.60 -17.14 0.81
C THR A 72 47.52 -17.27 2.34
N GLU A 73 48.61 -16.99 3.07
CA GLU A 73 48.62 -17.04 4.53
C GLU A 73 47.78 -15.93 5.18
N LEU A 74 47.86 -14.69 4.66
CA LEU A 74 47.03 -13.58 5.14
C LEU A 74 45.53 -13.85 4.91
N SER A 75 45.18 -14.48 3.77
CA SER A 75 43.80 -14.89 3.48
C SER A 75 43.32 -16.01 4.41
N ARG A 76 44.20 -16.96 4.77
CA ARG A 76 43.91 -18.03 5.75
C ARG A 76 43.72 -17.46 7.15
N ARG A 77 44.55 -16.51 7.60
CA ARG A 77 44.36 -15.79 8.88
C ARG A 77 43.06 -15.00 8.90
N LYS A 78 42.73 -14.27 7.82
CA LYS A 78 41.43 -13.55 7.69
C LYS A 78 40.24 -14.51 7.68
N ARG A 79 40.32 -15.66 6.99
CA ARG A 79 39.28 -16.70 7.00
C ARG A 79 39.12 -17.35 8.37
N LYS A 80 40.20 -17.66 9.09
CA LYS A 80 40.16 -18.17 10.48
C LYS A 80 39.53 -17.13 11.43
N GLY A 81 39.90 -15.85 11.31
CA GLY A 81 39.28 -14.76 12.06
C GLY A 81 37.79 -14.57 11.76
N ALA A 82 37.39 -14.65 10.49
CA ALA A 82 35.99 -14.58 10.07
C ALA A 82 35.16 -15.77 10.59
N LYS A 83 35.71 -16.99 10.57
CA LYS A 83 35.06 -18.18 11.15
C LYS A 83 34.88 -18.04 12.66
N ARG A 84 35.89 -17.58 13.41
CA ARG A 84 35.78 -17.31 14.85
C ARG A 84 34.71 -16.24 15.17
N ARG A 85 34.70 -15.14 14.41
CA ARG A 85 33.65 -14.10 14.53
C ARG A 85 32.25 -14.66 14.24
N LYS A 86 32.10 -15.49 13.19
CA LYS A 86 30.82 -16.11 12.86
C LYS A 86 30.33 -17.04 13.98
N LYS A 87 31.22 -17.87 14.55
CA LYS A 87 30.90 -18.77 15.67
C LYS A 87 30.48 -17.99 16.92
N TYR A 88 31.24 -16.94 17.28
CA TYR A 88 30.88 -16.05 18.40
C TYR A 88 29.51 -15.37 18.19
N LEU A 89 29.24 -14.85 16.98
CA LEU A 89 27.94 -14.24 16.65
C LEU A 89 26.79 -15.25 16.67
N GLU A 90 27.03 -16.52 16.33
CA GLU A 90 26.03 -17.58 16.41
C GLU A 90 25.74 -17.98 17.87
N GLU A 91 26.76 -18.10 18.71
CA GLU A 91 26.63 -18.34 20.15
C GLU A 91 25.91 -17.18 20.85
N GLU A 92 26.26 -15.93 20.51
CA GLU A 92 25.57 -14.73 20.98
C GLU A 92 24.11 -14.69 20.52
N ARG A 93 23.82 -15.06 19.27
CA ARG A 93 22.43 -15.19 18.80
C ARG A 93 21.65 -16.25 19.56
N ARG A 94 22.28 -17.38 19.89
CA ARG A 94 21.65 -18.46 20.69
C ARG A 94 21.38 -18.01 22.12
N SER A 95 22.34 -17.34 22.77
CA SER A 95 22.16 -16.80 24.12
C SER A 95 21.08 -15.70 24.15
N LEU A 96 21.06 -14.80 23.15
CA LEU A 96 20.01 -13.79 22.98
C LEU A 96 18.63 -14.42 22.77
N LYS A 97 18.52 -15.50 21.99
CA LYS A 97 17.25 -16.24 21.81
C LYS A 97 16.79 -16.89 23.12
N ARG A 98 17.71 -17.48 23.90
CA ARG A 98 17.38 -18.07 25.23
C ARG A 98 16.86 -17.00 26.19
N GLN A 99 17.57 -15.89 26.32
CA GLN A 99 17.14 -14.75 27.14
C GLN A 99 15.81 -14.15 26.67
N GLN A 100 15.59 -14.04 25.35
CA GLN A 100 14.30 -13.57 24.81
C GLN A 100 13.15 -14.52 25.17
N ARG A 101 13.39 -15.83 25.17
CA ARG A 101 12.39 -16.83 25.58
C ARG A 101 12.07 -16.71 27.07
N GLU A 102 13.08 -16.54 27.93
CA GLU A 102 12.87 -16.31 29.37
C GLU A 102 12.14 -15.00 29.65
N MET A 103 12.53 -13.91 28.98
CA MET A 103 11.81 -12.64 29.06
C MET A 103 10.38 -12.77 28.54
N ALA A 104 10.15 -13.51 27.45
CA ALA A 104 8.81 -13.77 26.96
C ALA A 104 8.00 -14.55 27.99
N LYS A 105 8.58 -15.56 28.67
CA LYS A 105 7.91 -16.28 29.77
C LYS A 105 7.51 -15.34 30.92
N LYS A 106 8.38 -14.40 31.33
CA LYS A 106 8.08 -13.40 32.38
C LYS A 106 7.06 -12.35 31.94
N VAL A 107 7.12 -11.89 30.69
CA VAL A 107 6.28 -10.80 30.15
C VAL A 107 4.92 -11.28 29.65
N LYS A 108 4.79 -12.54 29.21
CA LYS A 108 3.54 -13.12 28.70
C LYS A 108 2.38 -13.03 29.72
N PRO A 109 2.53 -13.39 31.01
CA PRO A 109 1.44 -13.27 31.98
C PRO A 109 1.06 -11.79 32.23
N LEU A 110 2.04 -10.88 32.28
CA LEU A 110 1.78 -9.44 32.44
C LEU A 110 1.01 -8.86 31.24
N LYS A 111 1.41 -9.23 30.01
CA LYS A 111 0.70 -8.83 28.78
C LYS A 111 -0.72 -9.40 28.74
N GLN A 112 -0.92 -10.64 29.16
CA GLN A 112 -2.25 -11.26 29.24
C GLN A 112 -3.13 -10.55 30.28
N LYS A 113 -2.61 -10.20 31.46
CA LYS A 113 -3.33 -9.40 32.46
C LYS A 113 -3.73 -8.03 31.91
N ILE A 114 -2.81 -7.35 31.21
CA ILE A 114 -3.09 -6.06 30.56
C ILE A 114 -4.12 -6.21 29.44
N LEU A 115 -4.02 -7.24 28.60
CA LEU A 115 -4.94 -7.46 27.49
C LEU A 115 -6.36 -7.76 28.01
N LYS A 116 -6.49 -8.62 29.03
CA LYS A 116 -7.77 -8.89 29.69
C LYS A 116 -8.37 -7.62 30.31
N ALA A 117 -7.58 -6.84 31.06
CA ALA A 117 -8.04 -5.57 31.62
C ALA A 117 -8.42 -4.55 30.54
N ARG A 118 -7.72 -4.55 29.39
CA ARG A 118 -8.01 -3.66 28.26
C ARG A 118 -9.26 -4.08 27.50
N ILE A 119 -9.49 -5.39 27.31
CA ILE A 119 -10.69 -5.92 26.66
C ILE A 119 -11.91 -5.67 27.55
N GLN A 120 -11.83 -6.00 28.84
CA GLN A 120 -12.91 -5.71 29.79
C GLN A 120 -13.19 -4.20 29.89
N GLY A 121 -12.14 -3.37 29.93
CA GLY A 121 -12.26 -1.92 29.88
C GLY A 121 -12.87 -1.43 28.57
N PHE A 122 -12.45 -1.96 27.43
CA PHE A 122 -12.98 -1.60 26.11
C PHE A 122 -14.44 -1.98 25.94
N ILE A 123 -14.86 -3.17 26.40
CA ILE A 123 -16.26 -3.60 26.35
C ILE A 123 -17.12 -2.65 27.19
N LYS A 124 -16.68 -2.36 28.42
CA LYS A 124 -17.37 -1.41 29.32
C LYS A 124 -17.42 0.00 28.73
N ASP A 125 -16.32 0.44 28.10
CA ASP A 125 -16.20 1.75 27.46
C ASP A 125 -17.01 1.84 26.16
N PHE A 126 -17.13 0.76 25.39
CA PHE A 126 -17.92 0.70 24.16
C PHE A 126 -19.42 0.77 24.49
N VAL A 127 -19.86 0.00 25.50
CA VAL A 127 -21.22 0.09 26.04
C VAL A 127 -21.49 1.48 26.62
N GLY A 128 -20.51 2.09 27.29
CA GLY A 128 -20.60 3.47 27.81
C GLY A 128 -20.59 4.55 26.73
N PHE A 129 -19.83 4.36 25.64
CA PHE A 129 -19.74 5.27 24.50
C PHE A 129 -21.03 5.29 23.68
N LEU A 130 -21.67 4.13 23.52
CA LEU A 130 -23.02 4.04 22.95
C LEU A 130 -24.04 4.84 23.77
N LYS A 131 -23.86 4.96 25.09
CA LYS A 131 -24.71 5.77 25.97
C LYS A 131 -24.32 7.26 25.99
N HIS A 132 -23.03 7.60 25.95
CA HIS A 132 -22.54 8.98 26.01
C HIS A 132 -21.25 9.21 25.18
N PRO A 133 -21.32 9.75 23.95
CA PRO A 133 -20.20 9.77 23.01
C PRO A 133 -19.06 10.78 23.32
N VAL A 134 -19.16 11.60 24.38
CA VAL A 134 -18.26 12.76 24.58
C VAL A 134 -17.42 12.70 25.88
N LYS A 135 -17.54 11.67 26.73
CA LYS A 135 -16.70 11.60 27.95
C LYS A 135 -15.30 11.08 27.66
N ILE A 136 -14.33 12.02 27.58
CA ILE A 136 -12.90 11.70 27.56
C ILE A 136 -12.49 11.14 28.93
N ARG A 137 -12.03 9.89 28.94
CA ARG A 137 -11.64 9.16 30.14
C ARG A 137 -10.38 9.76 30.79
N LYS A 138 -10.41 9.99 32.10
CA LYS A 138 -9.21 10.19 32.93
C LYS A 138 -8.59 8.82 33.22
N VAL A 139 -7.35 8.59 32.75
CA VAL A 139 -6.57 7.38 33.06
C VAL A 139 -6.38 7.28 34.58
N SER A 140 -6.70 6.13 35.18
CA SER A 140 -6.61 5.96 36.64
C SER A 140 -5.17 6.11 37.13
N GLU A 141 -5.01 6.64 38.34
CA GLU A 141 -3.72 6.76 39.06
C GLU A 141 -2.96 5.43 39.09
N THR A 142 -3.67 4.32 39.33
CA THR A 142 -3.11 2.96 39.38
C THR A 142 -2.52 2.52 38.04
N GLU A 143 -3.19 2.81 36.93
CA GLU A 143 -2.69 2.48 35.59
C GLU A 143 -1.46 3.34 35.24
N LYS A 144 -1.42 4.60 35.69
CA LYS A 144 -0.24 5.47 35.54
C LYS A 144 0.96 4.94 36.33
N LYS A 145 0.78 4.55 37.59
CA LYS A 145 1.85 3.98 38.45
C LYS A 145 2.41 2.68 37.85
N LEU A 146 1.55 1.75 37.44
CA LEU A 146 1.97 0.50 36.79
C LEU A 146 2.72 0.75 35.48
N ARG A 147 2.26 1.69 34.63
CA ARG A 147 2.97 2.09 33.40
C ARG A 147 4.34 2.71 33.69
N LYS A 148 4.51 3.41 34.81
CA LYS A 148 5.78 4.01 35.23
C LYS A 148 6.77 2.93 35.66
N GLN A 149 6.33 1.96 36.47
CA GLN A 149 7.14 0.85 36.94
C GLN A 149 7.64 -0.03 35.78
N ILE A 150 6.73 -0.46 34.89
CA ILE A 150 7.11 -1.25 33.69
C ILE A 150 8.12 -0.49 32.80
N ARG A 151 7.97 0.84 32.67
CA ARG A 151 8.94 1.65 31.91
C ARG A 151 10.31 1.73 32.59
N GLN A 152 10.35 1.74 33.92
CA GLN A 152 11.59 1.73 34.69
C GLN A 152 12.29 0.38 34.56
N ASP A 153 11.57 -0.74 34.71
CA ASP A 153 12.14 -2.09 34.58
C ASP A 153 12.71 -2.32 33.16
N ILE A 154 11.98 -1.91 32.12
CA ILE A 154 12.45 -1.99 30.73
C ILE A 154 13.70 -1.12 30.51
N ARG A 155 13.80 0.04 31.17
CA ARG A 155 14.99 0.91 31.07
C ARG A 155 16.19 0.30 31.77
N GLN A 156 16.02 -0.22 32.99
CA GLN A 156 17.09 -0.87 33.75
C GLN A 156 17.62 -2.10 33.00
N MET A 157 16.74 -2.98 32.51
CA MET A 157 17.15 -4.14 31.71
C MET A 157 17.89 -3.75 30.43
N ARG A 158 17.48 -2.67 29.75
CA ARG A 158 18.21 -2.17 28.57
C ARG A 158 19.56 -1.59 28.94
N TYR A 159 19.66 -0.90 30.07
CA TYR A 159 20.91 -0.28 30.53
C TYR A 159 21.96 -1.35 30.85
N GLN A 160 21.59 -2.36 31.64
CA GLN A 160 22.44 -3.52 31.94
C GLN A 160 22.91 -4.20 30.65
N LYS A 161 22.01 -4.35 29.67
CA LYS A 161 22.34 -4.99 28.39
C LYS A 161 23.27 -4.15 27.51
N ILE A 162 23.13 -2.83 27.50
CA ILE A 162 24.01 -1.94 26.74
C ILE A 162 25.39 -1.87 27.39
N HIS A 163 25.45 -1.92 28.72
CA HIS A 163 26.71 -1.89 29.46
C HIS A 163 27.54 -3.16 29.27
N ASN A 164 26.90 -4.30 29.03
CA ASN A 164 27.58 -5.59 28.82
C ASN A 164 27.96 -5.87 27.35
N LEU A 165 27.64 -4.96 26.42
CA LEU A 165 28.03 -5.11 25.02
C LEU A 165 29.46 -4.61 24.80
N PRO A 166 30.28 -5.30 23.99
CA PRO A 166 31.55 -4.79 23.50
C PRO A 166 31.38 -3.38 22.90
N SER A 167 32.34 -2.48 23.16
CA SER A 167 32.23 -1.05 22.86
C SER A 167 32.03 -0.72 21.38
N ASP A 168 32.51 -1.58 20.48
CA ASP A 168 32.33 -1.52 19.03
C ASP A 168 30.89 -1.87 18.60
N VAL A 169 30.27 -2.87 19.24
CA VAL A 169 28.87 -3.27 19.01
C VAL A 169 27.90 -2.26 19.63
N ALA A 170 28.22 -1.72 20.81
CA ALA A 170 27.45 -0.68 21.48
C ALA A 170 27.33 0.59 20.63
N ASN A 171 28.42 1.01 19.98
CA ASN A 171 28.43 2.18 19.10
C ASN A 171 27.57 2.01 17.84
N ASN A 172 27.61 0.84 17.19
CA ASN A 172 26.80 0.57 16.00
C ASN A 172 25.31 0.37 16.34
N THR A 173 24.99 -0.31 17.43
CA THR A 173 23.61 -0.48 17.90
C THR A 173 23.00 0.85 18.35
N GLY A 174 23.77 1.72 19.01
CA GLY A 174 23.35 3.07 19.39
C GLY A 174 22.91 3.91 18.19
N ARG A 175 23.68 3.88 17.08
CA ARG A 175 23.30 4.54 15.83
C ARG A 175 22.01 3.96 15.25
N PHE A 176 21.88 2.64 15.17
CA PHE A 176 20.67 1.98 14.67
C PHE A 176 19.41 2.35 15.48
N TRP A 177 19.50 2.34 16.81
CA TRP A 177 18.40 2.76 17.69
C TRP A 177 18.06 4.23 17.54
N LYS A 178 19.06 5.10 17.35
CA LYS A 178 18.84 6.53 17.06
C LYS A 178 18.05 6.71 15.77
N TYR A 179 18.43 6.02 14.69
CA TYR A 179 17.70 6.05 13.41
C TYR A 179 16.27 5.51 13.54
N ARG A 180 16.08 4.36 14.19
CA ARG A 180 14.74 3.78 14.40
C ARG A 180 13.85 4.70 15.24
N LYS A 181 14.41 5.36 16.26
CA LYS A 181 13.69 6.32 17.10
C LYS A 181 13.32 7.59 16.34
N LEU A 182 14.20 8.10 15.49
CA LEU A 182 13.92 9.24 14.60
C LEU A 182 12.79 8.90 13.63
N ARG A 183 12.87 7.76 12.96
CA ARG A 183 11.83 7.29 12.02
C ARG A 183 10.49 7.03 12.71
N ALA A 184 10.50 6.44 13.91
CA ALA A 184 9.29 6.25 14.70
C ALA A 184 8.68 7.59 15.14
N ARG A 185 9.50 8.60 15.44
CA ARG A 185 9.02 9.96 15.75
C ARG A 185 8.42 10.63 14.53
N GLU A 186 9.03 10.51 13.35
CA GLU A 186 8.46 11.00 12.08
C GLU A 186 7.13 10.32 11.75
N MET A 187 7.04 9.00 11.94
CA MET A 187 5.79 8.26 11.73
C MET A 187 4.72 8.66 12.75
N LEU A 188 5.07 8.78 14.03
CA LEU A 188 4.15 9.23 15.08
C LEU A 188 3.72 10.68 14.89
N SER A 189 4.61 11.57 14.43
CA SER A 189 4.25 12.95 14.12
C SER A 189 3.26 12.96 12.96
N THR A 190 3.53 12.22 11.87
CA THR A 190 2.61 12.04 10.74
C THR A 190 1.25 11.53 11.20
N PHE A 191 1.21 10.56 12.12
CA PHE A 191 -0.03 10.00 12.66
C PHE A 191 -0.80 11.01 13.54
N SER A 192 -0.08 11.78 14.36
CA SER A 192 -0.69 12.84 15.17
C SER A 192 -1.18 14.01 14.33
N ASP A 193 -0.47 14.36 13.26
CA ASP A 193 -0.90 15.35 12.27
C ASP A 193 -2.12 14.85 11.52
N PHE A 194 -2.18 13.56 11.17
CA PHE A 194 -3.39 12.93 10.63
C PHE A 194 -4.58 13.07 11.59
N PHE A 195 -4.41 12.79 12.89
CA PHE A 195 -5.48 13.00 13.87
C PHE A 195 -5.85 14.46 14.09
N ARG A 196 -4.89 15.39 14.02
CA ARG A 196 -5.19 16.83 14.04
C ARG A 196 -6.00 17.24 12.83
N LEU A 197 -5.66 16.70 11.66
CA LEU A 197 -6.36 16.92 10.40
C LEU A 197 -7.79 16.34 10.45
N LEU A 198 -7.96 15.14 11.02
CA LEU A 198 -9.28 14.54 11.31
C LEU A 198 -10.11 15.45 12.21
N ARG A 199 -9.51 15.96 13.29
CA ARG A 199 -10.19 16.86 14.24
C ARG A 199 -10.53 18.20 13.58
N TYR A 200 -9.63 18.71 12.76
CA TYR A 200 -9.83 19.92 11.96
C TYR A 200 -11.04 19.74 11.03
N ILE A 201 -11.09 18.67 10.23
CA ILE A 201 -12.25 18.37 9.37
C ILE A 201 -13.53 18.16 10.20
N GLY A 202 -13.41 17.47 11.33
CA GLY A 202 -14.50 17.33 12.30
C GLY A 202 -15.10 18.67 12.73
N SER A 203 -14.29 19.73 12.78
CA SER A 203 -14.72 21.08 13.13
C SER A 203 -15.54 21.77 12.04
N TYR A 204 -15.26 21.52 10.75
CA TYR A 204 -15.94 22.19 9.63
C TYR A 204 -17.13 21.36 9.13
N LYS A 205 -18.36 21.83 9.40
CA LYS A 205 -19.59 21.15 9.00
C LYS A 205 -19.72 21.03 7.47
N ASP A 206 -19.40 22.08 6.71
CA ASP A 206 -19.58 22.09 5.25
C ASP A 206 -18.62 21.14 4.54
N LEU A 207 -17.36 21.12 4.98
CA LEU A 207 -16.33 20.25 4.42
C LEU A 207 -16.67 18.76 4.65
N ARG A 208 -17.21 18.41 5.83
CA ARG A 208 -17.72 17.06 6.11
C ARG A 208 -18.87 16.67 5.18
N ARG A 209 -19.82 17.58 4.95
CA ARG A 209 -20.93 17.35 4.03
C ARG A 209 -20.41 17.09 2.62
N ASP A 210 -19.44 17.87 2.14
CA ASP A 210 -18.89 17.68 0.80
C ASP A 210 -18.08 16.38 0.65
N TYR A 211 -17.33 15.98 1.68
CA TYR A 211 -16.68 14.65 1.69
C TYR A 211 -17.68 13.51 1.73
N LEU A 212 -18.75 13.62 2.51
CA LEU A 212 -19.80 12.62 2.56
C LEU A 212 -20.49 12.47 1.20
N LYS A 213 -20.83 13.57 0.53
CA LYS A 213 -21.40 13.55 -0.83
C LYS A 213 -20.42 12.93 -1.83
N THR A 214 -19.13 13.29 -1.74
CA THR A 214 -18.08 12.72 -2.60
C THR A 214 -17.98 11.21 -2.41
N PHE A 215 -18.02 10.75 -1.17
CA PHE A 215 -18.03 9.35 -0.80
C PHE A 215 -19.25 8.61 -1.35
N ILE A 216 -20.47 9.10 -1.09
CA ILE A 216 -21.71 8.46 -1.56
C ILE A 216 -21.71 8.35 -3.09
N ASN A 217 -21.42 9.45 -3.77
CA ASN A 217 -21.39 9.49 -5.23
C ASN A 217 -20.33 8.54 -5.81
N SER A 218 -19.13 8.54 -5.25
CA SER A 218 -18.05 7.67 -5.74
C SER A 218 -18.31 6.20 -5.44
N THR A 219 -18.95 5.88 -4.31
CA THR A 219 -19.34 4.50 -3.95
C THR A 219 -20.41 3.97 -4.89
N ALA A 220 -21.46 4.76 -5.16
CA ALA A 220 -22.49 4.37 -6.13
C ALA A 220 -21.88 4.12 -7.51
N LEU A 221 -21.02 5.03 -7.99
CA LEU A 221 -20.37 4.86 -9.30
C LEU A 221 -19.37 3.70 -9.33
N PHE A 222 -18.63 3.45 -8.24
CA PHE A 222 -17.78 2.27 -8.09
C PHE A 222 -18.61 0.99 -8.27
N VAL A 223 -19.67 0.83 -7.49
CA VAL A 223 -20.54 -0.36 -7.53
C VAL A 223 -21.18 -0.52 -8.90
N LEU A 224 -21.74 0.55 -9.46
CA LEU A 224 -22.34 0.54 -10.79
C LEU A 224 -21.34 0.08 -11.86
N SER A 225 -20.15 0.68 -11.87
CA SER A 225 -19.11 0.35 -12.84
C SER A 225 -18.58 -1.07 -12.69
N PHE A 226 -18.43 -1.57 -11.46
CA PHE A 226 -18.05 -2.95 -11.20
C PHE A 226 -19.09 -3.91 -11.78
N ILE A 227 -20.38 -3.70 -11.48
CA ILE A 227 -21.48 -4.56 -11.96
C ILE A 227 -21.47 -4.61 -13.48
N ILE A 228 -21.42 -3.45 -14.14
CA ILE A 228 -21.43 -3.38 -15.61
C ILE A 228 -20.24 -4.16 -16.19
N VAL A 229 -19.03 -3.92 -15.69
CA VAL A 229 -17.83 -4.61 -16.19
C VAL A 229 -17.89 -6.12 -15.91
N TYR A 230 -18.32 -6.51 -14.71
CA TYR A 230 -18.45 -7.92 -14.32
C TYR A 230 -19.46 -8.66 -15.19
N TYR A 231 -20.63 -8.09 -15.43
CA TYR A 231 -21.63 -8.76 -16.26
C TYR A 231 -21.26 -8.77 -17.74
N ILE A 232 -20.58 -7.73 -18.27
CA ILE A 232 -20.03 -7.83 -19.63
C ILE A 232 -19.00 -8.97 -19.71
N TYR A 233 -18.11 -9.09 -18.72
CA TYR A 233 -17.17 -10.22 -18.64
C TYR A 233 -17.91 -11.56 -18.68
N GLN A 234 -18.93 -11.74 -17.83
CA GLN A 234 -19.65 -13.02 -17.74
C GLN A 234 -20.45 -13.31 -19.02
N LEU A 235 -21.12 -12.31 -19.60
CA LEU A 235 -21.91 -12.48 -20.82
C LEU A 235 -21.04 -12.87 -22.02
N ILE A 236 -19.83 -12.29 -22.13
CA ILE A 236 -18.88 -12.67 -23.17
C ILE A 236 -18.42 -14.11 -22.96
N THR A 237 -18.01 -14.49 -21.75
CA THR A 237 -17.59 -15.87 -21.47
C THR A 237 -18.72 -16.87 -21.74
N LEU A 238 -19.96 -16.51 -21.41
CA LEU A 238 -21.14 -17.34 -21.65
C LEU A 238 -21.43 -17.50 -23.15
N ASN A 239 -21.40 -16.41 -23.91
CA ASN A 239 -21.60 -16.46 -25.37
C ASN A 239 -20.51 -17.28 -26.05
N THR A 240 -19.26 -17.16 -25.59
CA THR A 240 -18.16 -17.99 -26.06
C THR A 240 -18.40 -19.46 -25.75
N ALA A 241 -18.84 -19.80 -24.53
CA ALA A 241 -19.13 -21.18 -24.16
C ALA A 241 -20.26 -21.79 -25.00
N LYS A 242 -21.32 -21.01 -25.25
CA LYS A 242 -22.42 -21.40 -26.13
C LYS A 242 -21.94 -21.70 -27.55
N ALA A 243 -20.95 -20.95 -28.06
CA ALA A 243 -20.38 -21.19 -29.39
C ALA A 243 -19.60 -22.52 -29.48
N PHE A 244 -19.29 -23.17 -28.35
CA PHE A 244 -18.68 -24.50 -28.27
C PHE A 244 -19.65 -25.56 -27.73
N ASP A 245 -20.96 -25.27 -27.71
CA ASP A 245 -22.03 -26.15 -27.20
C ASP A 245 -21.77 -26.65 -25.76
N ILE A 246 -21.10 -25.81 -24.95
CA ILE A 246 -20.86 -26.11 -23.54
C ILE A 246 -22.02 -25.53 -22.71
N PRO A 247 -22.83 -26.38 -22.04
CA PRO A 247 -23.92 -25.91 -21.21
C PRO A 247 -23.35 -25.10 -20.04
N THR A 248 -24.03 -24.01 -19.70
CA THR A 248 -23.63 -23.11 -18.60
C THR A 248 -24.84 -22.67 -17.79
N VAL A 249 -24.61 -22.38 -16.50
CA VAL A 249 -25.62 -21.76 -15.65
C VAL A 249 -25.05 -20.48 -15.06
N LEU A 250 -25.67 -19.35 -15.40
CA LEU A 250 -25.29 -18.04 -14.88
C LEU A 250 -25.97 -17.79 -13.54
N TYR A 251 -25.19 -17.78 -12.46
CA TYR A 251 -25.62 -17.30 -11.15
C TYR A 251 -25.16 -15.85 -10.91
N SER A 252 -25.72 -15.21 -9.90
CA SER A 252 -25.36 -13.83 -9.54
C SER A 252 -23.89 -13.64 -9.11
N TYR A 253 -23.19 -14.74 -8.81
CA TYR A 253 -21.84 -14.75 -8.24
C TYR A 253 -20.80 -15.50 -9.08
N ARG A 254 -21.21 -16.41 -9.97
CA ARG A 254 -20.33 -17.17 -10.86
C ARG A 254 -21.07 -17.77 -12.05
N ILE A 255 -20.32 -18.15 -13.08
CA ILE A 255 -20.77 -19.13 -14.08
C ILE A 255 -20.48 -20.52 -13.52
N TYR A 256 -21.49 -21.38 -13.54
CA TYR A 256 -21.38 -22.79 -13.19
C TYR A 256 -21.38 -23.64 -14.47
N TRP A 257 -20.52 -24.64 -14.50
CA TRP A 257 -20.31 -25.54 -15.63
C TRP A 257 -20.84 -26.93 -15.25
N PRO A 258 -22.06 -27.33 -15.64
CA PRO A 258 -22.65 -28.65 -15.34
C PRO A 258 -22.06 -29.76 -16.21
N LEU A 259 -20.74 -29.82 -16.35
CA LEU A 259 -20.05 -30.83 -17.15
C LEU A 259 -19.13 -31.68 -16.28
N TYR A 260 -19.01 -32.96 -16.65
CA TYR A 260 -18.03 -33.86 -16.07
C TYR A 260 -16.61 -33.47 -16.52
N THR A 261 -15.61 -33.69 -15.65
CA THR A 261 -14.21 -33.27 -15.86
C THR A 261 -13.58 -33.82 -17.14
N TYR A 262 -14.13 -34.91 -17.69
CA TYR A 262 -13.63 -35.60 -18.88
C TYR A 262 -14.59 -35.55 -20.08
N SER A 263 -15.43 -34.51 -20.16
CA SER A 263 -16.30 -34.33 -21.33
C SER A 263 -15.48 -34.12 -22.61
N THR A 264 -15.88 -34.78 -23.70
CA THR A 264 -15.28 -34.62 -25.03
C THR A 264 -15.42 -33.19 -25.59
N LEU A 265 -16.34 -32.39 -25.03
CA LEU A 265 -16.53 -30.98 -25.37
C LEU A 265 -15.36 -30.10 -24.90
N TYR A 266 -14.58 -30.54 -23.91
CA TYR A 266 -13.40 -29.81 -23.43
C TYR A 266 -12.19 -30.03 -24.33
N THR A 267 -12.28 -29.48 -25.54
CA THR A 267 -11.12 -29.35 -26.41
C THR A 267 -10.17 -28.27 -25.88
N ARG A 268 -8.88 -28.42 -26.15
CA ARG A 268 -7.84 -27.43 -25.80
C ARG A 268 -8.21 -26.02 -26.26
N LEU A 269 -8.72 -25.90 -27.49
CA LEU A 269 -9.13 -24.62 -28.07
C LEU A 269 -10.32 -24.02 -27.30
N ALA A 270 -11.36 -24.82 -27.00
CA ALA A 270 -12.52 -24.35 -26.25
C ALA A 270 -12.11 -23.78 -24.88
N LEU A 271 -11.25 -24.48 -24.13
CA LEU A 271 -10.78 -24.03 -22.82
C LEU A 271 -9.99 -22.71 -22.92
N ILE A 272 -9.06 -22.60 -23.87
CA ILE A 272 -8.29 -21.37 -24.09
C ILE A 272 -9.22 -20.18 -24.38
N VAL A 273 -10.17 -20.36 -25.30
CA VAL A 273 -11.04 -19.28 -25.78
C VAL A 273 -12.10 -18.91 -24.72
N ILE A 274 -12.74 -19.88 -24.07
CA ILE A 274 -13.77 -19.64 -23.05
C ILE A 274 -13.19 -18.89 -21.84
N PHE A 275 -12.08 -19.38 -21.29
CA PHE A 275 -11.47 -18.75 -20.11
C PHE A 275 -10.69 -17.47 -20.45
N GLY A 276 -10.28 -17.29 -21.70
CA GLY A 276 -9.48 -16.14 -22.15
C GLY A 276 -10.30 -14.94 -22.61
N THR A 277 -11.42 -15.17 -23.31
CA THR A 277 -12.21 -14.10 -23.95
C THR A 277 -12.71 -13.05 -22.97
N GLY A 278 -13.30 -13.45 -21.84
CA GLY A 278 -13.78 -12.52 -20.81
C GLY A 278 -12.68 -11.57 -20.29
N PRO A 279 -11.52 -12.08 -19.83
CA PRO A 279 -10.37 -11.27 -19.46
C PRO A 279 -9.90 -10.34 -20.59
N PHE A 280 -9.69 -10.84 -21.81
CA PHE A 280 -9.18 -10.03 -22.92
C PHE A 280 -10.14 -8.89 -23.30
N ILE A 281 -11.46 -9.16 -23.35
CA ILE A 281 -12.46 -8.11 -23.55
C ILE A 281 -12.42 -7.09 -22.41
N SER A 282 -12.20 -7.53 -21.16
CA SER A 282 -12.04 -6.61 -20.04
C SER A 282 -10.82 -5.70 -20.20
N LEU A 283 -9.70 -6.22 -20.69
CA LEU A 283 -8.53 -5.38 -21.00
C LEU A 283 -8.86 -4.33 -22.07
N MET A 284 -9.54 -4.73 -23.15
CA MET A 284 -9.98 -3.81 -24.22
C MET A 284 -10.91 -2.73 -23.69
N LEU A 285 -11.91 -3.10 -22.87
CA LEU A 285 -12.80 -2.16 -22.20
C LEU A 285 -12.03 -1.19 -21.29
N GLY A 286 -10.99 -1.66 -20.59
CA GLY A 286 -10.14 -0.81 -19.76
C GLY A 286 -9.49 0.32 -20.57
N ILE A 287 -8.96 -0.01 -21.76
CA ILE A 287 -8.36 0.95 -22.69
C ILE A 287 -9.44 1.92 -23.21
N VAL A 288 -10.60 1.41 -23.61
CA VAL A 288 -11.72 2.23 -24.12
C VAL A 288 -12.21 3.20 -23.06
N TYR A 289 -12.51 2.73 -21.84
CA TYR A 289 -12.97 3.59 -20.74
C TYR A 289 -11.93 4.64 -20.36
N TYR A 290 -10.64 4.29 -20.38
CA TYR A 290 -9.58 5.27 -20.12
C TYR A 290 -9.51 6.34 -21.22
N ARG A 291 -9.61 5.95 -22.50
CA ARG A 291 -9.68 6.92 -23.62
C ARG A 291 -10.90 7.82 -23.52
N LEU A 292 -12.08 7.25 -23.23
CA LEU A 292 -13.32 8.00 -23.01
C LEU A 292 -13.18 8.96 -21.82
N TYR A 293 -12.52 8.56 -20.74
CA TYR A 293 -12.22 9.44 -19.60
C TYR A 293 -11.37 10.64 -20.03
N LEU A 294 -10.34 10.42 -20.85
CA LEU A 294 -9.49 11.50 -21.38
C LEU A 294 -10.25 12.44 -22.32
N TRP A 295 -11.23 11.93 -23.06
CA TRP A 295 -12.11 12.74 -23.91
C TRP A 295 -13.17 13.51 -23.08
N ALA A 296 -13.64 12.93 -21.98
CA ALA A 296 -14.63 13.51 -21.08
C ALA A 296 -14.11 14.66 -20.20
N ARG A 297 -12.98 15.32 -20.55
CA ARG A 297 -12.35 16.43 -19.80
C ARG A 297 -13.31 17.56 -19.45
N ASN A 298 -14.30 17.86 -20.30
CA ASN A 298 -15.27 18.93 -20.08
C ASN A 298 -16.65 18.43 -19.61
N LYS A 299 -16.82 17.11 -19.42
CA LYS A 299 -18.09 16.52 -18.97
C LYS A 299 -18.25 16.61 -17.45
N THR A 300 -19.41 16.19 -16.97
CA THR A 300 -19.74 16.18 -15.54
C THR A 300 -18.77 15.31 -14.75
N VAL A 301 -18.56 15.64 -13.48
CA VAL A 301 -17.69 14.85 -12.58
C VAL A 301 -18.18 13.43 -12.40
N PHE A 302 -19.49 13.19 -12.49
CA PHE A 302 -20.06 11.85 -12.42
C PHE A 302 -19.55 10.96 -13.56
N ILE A 303 -19.66 11.41 -14.82
CA ILE A 303 -19.19 10.66 -15.99
C ILE A 303 -17.69 10.37 -15.88
N LYS A 304 -16.88 11.38 -15.53
CA LYS A 304 -15.43 11.18 -15.34
C LYS A 304 -15.10 10.14 -14.26
N THR A 305 -15.82 10.21 -13.14
CA THR A 305 -15.61 9.28 -12.01
C THR A 305 -16.04 7.87 -12.40
N PHE A 306 -17.17 7.73 -13.08
CA PHE A 306 -17.68 6.46 -13.59
C PHE A 306 -16.69 5.81 -14.57
N LEU A 307 -16.25 6.55 -15.60
CA LEU A 307 -15.31 6.05 -16.61
C LEU A 307 -13.97 5.65 -15.98
N LEU A 308 -13.50 6.41 -14.99
CA LEU A 308 -12.26 6.08 -14.28
C LEU A 308 -12.40 4.79 -13.47
N TRP A 309 -13.50 4.62 -12.71
CA TRP A 309 -13.75 3.37 -12.00
C TRP A 309 -13.98 2.19 -12.95
N ALA A 310 -14.74 2.36 -14.01
CA ALA A 310 -14.98 1.34 -15.03
C ALA A 310 -13.65 0.87 -15.65
N GLY A 311 -12.77 1.80 -16.04
CA GLY A 311 -11.44 1.46 -16.53
C GLY A 311 -10.59 0.69 -15.51
N ILE A 312 -10.62 1.09 -14.24
CA ILE A 312 -9.92 0.40 -13.15
C ILE A 312 -10.48 -1.01 -12.94
N HIS A 313 -11.80 -1.19 -12.92
CA HIS A 313 -12.42 -2.50 -12.77
C HIS A 313 -12.11 -3.41 -13.96
N SER A 314 -12.17 -2.90 -15.18
CA SER A 314 -11.82 -3.61 -16.39
C SER A 314 -10.36 -4.11 -16.37
N ILE A 315 -9.41 -3.25 -15.99
CA ILE A 315 -8.00 -3.65 -15.82
C ILE A 315 -7.84 -4.68 -14.70
N THR A 316 -8.59 -4.53 -13.60
CA THR A 316 -8.58 -5.49 -12.50
C THR A 316 -9.18 -6.84 -12.91
N MET A 317 -10.21 -6.87 -13.75
CA MET A 317 -10.79 -8.12 -14.26
C MET A 317 -9.82 -8.86 -15.19
N PHE A 318 -8.90 -8.19 -15.86
CA PHE A 318 -7.85 -8.86 -16.63
C PHE A 318 -6.70 -9.34 -15.75
N PHE A 319 -5.93 -8.43 -15.16
CA PHE A 319 -4.72 -8.78 -14.40
C PHE A 319 -5.05 -9.42 -13.04
N GLY A 320 -6.13 -8.98 -12.40
CA GLY A 320 -6.56 -9.51 -11.12
C GLY A 320 -7.18 -10.90 -11.24
N SER A 321 -7.95 -11.20 -12.29
CA SER A 321 -8.47 -12.56 -12.50
C SER A 321 -7.34 -13.56 -12.76
N TYR A 322 -6.25 -13.15 -13.43
CA TYR A 322 -5.09 -14.01 -13.58
C TYR A 322 -4.43 -14.32 -12.23
N ILE A 323 -4.19 -13.30 -11.40
CA ILE A 323 -3.62 -13.49 -10.05
C ILE A 323 -4.52 -14.40 -9.21
N VAL A 324 -5.84 -14.18 -9.25
CA VAL A 324 -6.83 -15.03 -8.58
C VAL A 324 -6.75 -16.46 -9.11
N GLY A 325 -6.64 -16.63 -10.42
CA GLY A 325 -6.52 -17.94 -11.06
C GLY A 325 -5.28 -18.69 -10.63
N VAL A 326 -4.12 -18.04 -10.54
CA VAL A 326 -2.89 -18.64 -9.99
C VAL A 326 -3.07 -19.09 -8.55
N VAL A 327 -3.75 -18.29 -7.73
CA VAL A 327 -3.95 -18.61 -6.30
C VAL A 327 -4.98 -19.73 -6.09
N THR A 328 -6.03 -19.76 -6.90
CA THR A 328 -7.18 -20.68 -6.72
C THR A 328 -7.14 -21.88 -7.65
N ARG A 329 -6.29 -21.87 -8.68
CA ARG A 329 -6.25 -22.85 -9.77
C ARG A 329 -7.57 -22.95 -10.55
N THR A 330 -8.19 -21.80 -10.82
CA THR A 330 -9.46 -21.72 -11.57
C THR A 330 -9.51 -20.52 -12.52
N GLY A 331 -10.40 -20.59 -13.52
CA GLY A 331 -10.71 -19.45 -14.38
C GLY A 331 -9.60 -19.12 -15.37
N PHE A 332 -9.14 -17.86 -15.39
CA PHE A 332 -8.25 -17.35 -16.45
C PHE A 332 -6.89 -18.07 -16.52
N ILE A 333 -6.42 -18.70 -15.44
CA ILE A 333 -5.18 -19.50 -15.48
C ILE A 333 -5.27 -20.68 -16.45
N TYR A 334 -6.46 -21.25 -16.67
CA TYR A 334 -6.62 -22.33 -17.64
C TYR A 334 -6.22 -21.90 -19.04
N THR A 335 -6.40 -20.62 -19.41
CA THR A 335 -5.94 -20.14 -20.70
C THR A 335 -4.42 -20.28 -20.84
N SER A 336 -3.63 -19.95 -19.83
CA SER A 336 -2.17 -20.12 -19.89
C SER A 336 -1.74 -21.58 -19.77
N GLU A 337 -2.34 -22.36 -18.87
CA GLU A 337 -2.02 -23.77 -18.67
C GLU A 337 -2.19 -24.56 -19.98
N TRP A 338 -3.32 -24.37 -20.65
CA TRP A 338 -3.61 -25.03 -21.93
C TRP A 338 -2.86 -24.41 -23.11
N LEU A 339 -2.50 -23.12 -23.07
CA LEU A 339 -1.72 -22.49 -24.13
C LEU A 339 -0.28 -23.02 -24.16
N PHE A 340 0.37 -23.15 -23.00
CA PHE A 340 1.78 -23.53 -22.90
C PHE A 340 2.01 -25.02 -22.62
N LEU A 341 0.94 -25.81 -22.40
CA LEU A 341 1.04 -27.21 -21.92
C LEU A 341 1.84 -27.29 -20.62
N SER A 342 1.67 -26.27 -19.78
CA SER A 342 2.50 -26.04 -18.61
C SER A 342 2.06 -26.92 -17.45
N SER A 343 3.03 -27.45 -16.72
CA SER A 343 2.83 -28.04 -15.40
C SER A 343 2.57 -26.95 -14.34
N VAL A 344 2.12 -27.41 -13.17
CA VAL A 344 1.76 -26.53 -12.06
C VAL A 344 2.98 -25.71 -11.60
N PHE A 345 2.89 -24.38 -11.66
CA PHE A 345 3.94 -23.41 -11.29
C PHE A 345 5.11 -23.29 -12.26
N ASP A 346 4.86 -23.51 -13.55
CA ASP A 346 5.87 -23.22 -14.55
C ASP A 346 6.25 -21.73 -14.60
N VAL A 347 7.42 -21.46 -15.17
CA VAL A 347 8.11 -20.16 -15.11
C VAL A 347 7.26 -19.06 -15.73
N GLU A 348 6.52 -19.36 -16.79
CA GLU A 348 5.60 -18.49 -17.49
C GLU A 348 4.43 -18.03 -16.62
N GLU A 349 3.85 -18.91 -15.80
CA GLU A 349 2.73 -18.55 -14.92
C GLU A 349 3.18 -17.51 -13.90
N ILE A 350 4.33 -17.78 -13.28
CA ILE A 350 4.95 -16.90 -12.28
C ILE A 350 5.34 -15.57 -12.91
N LEU A 351 5.93 -15.59 -14.11
CA LEU A 351 6.32 -14.38 -14.83
C LEU A 351 5.09 -13.51 -15.12
N PHE A 352 4.02 -14.09 -15.67
CA PHE A 352 2.81 -13.34 -15.99
C PHE A 352 2.08 -12.83 -14.75
N MET A 353 2.11 -13.58 -13.64
CA MET A 353 1.61 -13.11 -12.34
C MET A 353 2.40 -11.88 -11.84
N ILE A 354 3.73 -11.92 -11.92
CA ILE A 354 4.59 -10.78 -11.54
C ILE A 354 4.29 -9.57 -12.41
N VAL A 355 4.18 -9.76 -13.73
CA VAL A 355 3.82 -8.69 -14.69
C VAL A 355 2.45 -8.12 -14.34
N SER A 356 1.47 -8.96 -14.00
CA SER A 356 0.12 -8.55 -13.60
C SER A 356 0.13 -7.68 -12.34
N ILE A 357 0.88 -8.06 -11.31
CA ILE A 357 1.02 -7.27 -10.08
C ILE A 357 1.68 -5.91 -10.38
N ILE A 358 2.75 -5.91 -11.17
CA ILE A 358 3.45 -4.68 -11.57
C ILE A 358 2.50 -3.76 -12.36
N ALA A 359 1.75 -4.31 -13.31
CA ALA A 359 0.78 -3.56 -14.12
C ALA A 359 -0.29 -2.89 -13.24
N LEU A 360 -0.88 -3.62 -12.28
CA LEU A 360 -1.87 -3.06 -11.35
C LEU A 360 -1.28 -1.92 -10.51
N ILE A 361 -0.04 -2.07 -10.01
CA ILE A 361 0.63 -1.02 -9.23
C ILE A 361 0.89 0.22 -10.10
N ILE A 362 1.35 0.04 -11.34
CA ILE A 362 1.60 1.13 -12.29
C ILE A 362 0.29 1.88 -12.60
N VAL A 363 -0.79 1.15 -12.88
CA VAL A 363 -2.11 1.73 -13.15
C VAL A 363 -2.61 2.54 -11.95
N GLY A 364 -2.47 2.02 -10.73
CA GLY A 364 -2.81 2.75 -9.51
C GLY A 364 -1.97 4.01 -9.32
N TYR A 365 -0.67 3.95 -9.58
CA TYR A 365 0.22 5.11 -9.52
C TYR A 365 -0.27 6.25 -10.44
N TYR A 366 -0.55 5.95 -11.71
CA TYR A 366 -1.03 6.96 -12.68
C TYR A 366 -2.47 7.42 -12.41
N SER A 367 -3.33 6.54 -11.90
CA SER A 367 -4.73 6.85 -11.58
C SER A 367 -4.86 7.91 -10.48
N THR A 368 -3.87 8.03 -9.60
CA THR A 368 -3.84 9.06 -8.53
C THR A 368 -4.14 10.45 -9.05
N ARG A 369 -3.43 10.86 -10.12
CA ARG A 369 -3.59 12.19 -10.73
C ARG A 369 -5.01 12.34 -11.28
N HIS A 370 -5.53 11.30 -11.92
CA HIS A 370 -6.84 11.31 -12.52
C HIS A 370 -7.95 11.42 -11.48
N PHE A 371 -7.86 10.71 -10.35
CA PHE A 371 -8.81 10.87 -9.25
C PHE A 371 -8.81 12.29 -8.67
N ILE A 372 -7.63 12.89 -8.48
CA ILE A 372 -7.53 14.28 -8.01
C ILE A 372 -8.19 15.26 -9.00
N LEU A 373 -8.00 15.04 -10.30
CA LEU A 373 -8.59 15.85 -11.37
C LEU A 373 -10.12 15.74 -11.48
N THR A 374 -10.73 14.73 -10.90
CA THR A 374 -12.20 14.65 -10.83
C THR A 374 -12.82 15.58 -9.79
N SER A 375 -12.03 16.32 -9.00
CA SER A 375 -12.56 17.27 -8.02
C SER A 375 -13.20 18.48 -8.71
N ASN A 376 -14.36 18.91 -8.19
CA ASN A 376 -15.06 20.14 -8.61
C ASN A 376 -14.58 21.41 -7.89
N SER A 377 -13.67 21.30 -6.91
CA SER A 377 -13.26 22.42 -6.07
C SER A 377 -11.75 22.45 -5.88
N ALA A 378 -11.16 23.64 -6.08
CA ALA A 378 -9.75 23.90 -5.86
C ALA A 378 -9.36 23.77 -4.38
N ILE A 379 -10.27 24.16 -3.47
CA ILE A 379 -10.05 24.13 -2.01
C ILE A 379 -9.82 22.68 -1.55
N ILE A 380 -10.59 21.74 -2.10
CA ILE A 380 -10.53 20.32 -1.71
C ILE A 380 -9.20 19.66 -2.16
N ILE A 381 -8.56 20.20 -3.19
CA ILE A 381 -7.29 19.66 -3.73
C ILE A 381 -6.05 20.20 -2.98
N GLU A 382 -6.24 21.15 -2.06
CA GLU A 382 -5.14 21.72 -1.28
C GLU A 382 -4.31 20.63 -0.58
N PRO A 383 -2.97 20.66 -0.63
CA PRO A 383 -2.13 19.56 -0.12
C PRO A 383 -2.44 19.12 1.30
N ARG A 384 -2.89 20.06 2.15
CA ARG A 384 -3.27 19.77 3.55
C ARG A 384 -4.47 18.85 3.65
N ILE A 385 -5.47 19.00 2.78
CA ILE A 385 -6.77 18.29 2.88
C ILE A 385 -6.94 17.21 1.80
N ARG A 386 -6.02 17.17 0.83
CA ARG A 386 -6.01 16.23 -0.29
C ARG A 386 -6.09 14.77 0.13
N LEU A 387 -5.44 14.38 1.23
CA LEU A 387 -5.50 13.02 1.76
C LEU A 387 -6.94 12.58 2.02
N PHE A 388 -7.76 13.46 2.61
CA PHE A 388 -9.15 13.18 2.91
C PHE A 388 -10.04 13.17 1.67
N TYR A 389 -9.71 13.99 0.69
CA TYR A 389 -10.33 13.88 -0.61
C TYR A 389 -10.06 12.51 -1.24
N VAL A 390 -8.79 12.05 -1.27
CA VAL A 390 -8.46 10.72 -1.79
C VAL A 390 -9.11 9.60 -0.97
N LEU A 391 -9.17 9.73 0.36
CA LEU A 391 -9.86 8.76 1.21
C LEU A 391 -11.36 8.67 0.89
N SER A 392 -12.05 9.82 0.82
CA SER A 392 -13.48 9.87 0.50
C SER A 392 -13.81 9.52 -0.95
N LYS A 393 -12.91 9.79 -1.89
CA LYS A 393 -13.13 9.57 -3.32
C LYS A 393 -12.70 8.16 -3.78
N VAL A 394 -11.69 7.57 -3.15
CA VAL A 394 -11.05 6.33 -3.62
C VAL A 394 -11.13 5.23 -2.58
N PHE A 395 -10.52 5.42 -1.40
CA PHE A 395 -10.35 4.35 -0.42
C PHE A 395 -11.68 3.88 0.19
N PHE A 396 -12.50 4.80 0.71
CA PHE A 396 -13.79 4.43 1.29
C PHE A 396 -14.76 3.89 0.23
N PRO A 397 -14.90 4.48 -0.95
CA PRO A 397 -15.71 3.91 -2.02
C PRO A 397 -15.29 2.49 -2.42
N TRP A 398 -13.98 2.22 -2.49
CA TRP A 398 -13.47 0.87 -2.71
C TRP A 398 -13.87 -0.10 -1.59
N LEU A 399 -13.66 0.30 -0.33
CA LEU A 399 -13.98 -0.53 0.84
C LEU A 399 -15.48 -0.82 0.93
N PHE A 400 -16.32 0.22 0.93
CA PHE A 400 -17.77 0.09 1.05
C PHE A 400 -18.41 -0.51 -0.20
N GLY A 401 -17.85 -0.25 -1.38
CA GLY A 401 -18.29 -0.86 -2.62
C GLY A 401 -18.05 -2.37 -2.62
N ASN A 402 -16.85 -2.83 -2.26
CA ASN A 402 -16.56 -4.25 -2.11
C ASN A 402 -17.40 -4.92 -1.01
N LEU A 403 -17.61 -4.25 0.13
CA LEU A 403 -18.51 -4.76 1.17
C LEU A 403 -19.95 -4.90 0.66
N THR A 404 -20.44 -3.92 -0.09
CA THR A 404 -21.78 -3.96 -0.70
C THR A 404 -21.91 -5.14 -1.64
N LEU A 405 -20.93 -5.34 -2.53
CA LEU A 405 -20.91 -6.46 -3.46
C LEU A 405 -20.86 -7.81 -2.72
N TYR A 406 -20.01 -7.93 -1.69
CA TYR A 406 -19.90 -9.12 -0.85
C TYR A 406 -21.21 -9.49 -0.16
N PHE A 407 -21.95 -8.50 0.36
CA PHE A 407 -23.26 -8.75 0.99
C PHE A 407 -24.32 -9.22 0.01
N ILE A 408 -24.22 -8.79 -1.25
CA ILE A 408 -25.21 -9.13 -2.29
C ILE A 408 -24.99 -10.53 -2.82
N THR A 409 -23.77 -11.03 -2.78
CA THR A 409 -23.45 -12.41 -3.14
C THR A 409 -23.60 -13.39 -1.97
N PHE A 410 -23.72 -12.90 -0.71
CA PHE A 410 -23.93 -13.73 0.48
C PHE A 410 -25.26 -14.52 0.41
N PRO A 411 -25.30 -15.82 0.79
CA PRO A 411 -24.24 -16.63 1.38
C PRO A 411 -23.27 -17.29 0.38
N ASN A 412 -23.60 -17.26 -0.91
CA ASN A 412 -22.88 -18.00 -1.96
C ASN A 412 -21.68 -17.20 -2.49
N ASN A 413 -20.73 -16.85 -1.63
CA ASN A 413 -19.57 -16.03 -1.99
C ASN A 413 -18.42 -16.90 -2.53
N PRO A 414 -18.17 -16.94 -3.85
CA PRO A 414 -17.04 -17.69 -4.40
C PRO A 414 -15.72 -17.08 -3.93
N ILE A 415 -14.75 -17.96 -3.62
CA ILE A 415 -13.46 -17.53 -3.07
C ILE A 415 -12.67 -16.69 -4.08
N GLU A 416 -12.82 -16.99 -5.35
CA GLU A 416 -12.21 -16.31 -6.49
C GLU A 416 -12.61 -14.83 -6.49
N LEU A 417 -13.91 -14.55 -6.35
CA LEU A 417 -14.45 -13.20 -6.33
C LEU A 417 -13.99 -12.42 -5.08
N ASN A 418 -13.94 -13.08 -3.93
CA ASN A 418 -13.42 -12.48 -2.69
C ASN A 418 -11.93 -12.11 -2.82
N ILE A 419 -11.11 -12.98 -3.41
CA ILE A 419 -9.70 -12.69 -3.66
C ILE A 419 -9.58 -11.56 -4.68
N LEU A 420 -10.43 -11.50 -5.72
CA LEU A 420 -10.45 -10.40 -6.68
C LEU A 420 -10.71 -9.05 -5.99
N TYR A 421 -11.66 -8.99 -5.05
CA TYR A 421 -11.90 -7.79 -4.24
C TYR A 421 -10.66 -7.38 -3.47
N VAL A 422 -9.93 -8.33 -2.88
CA VAL A 422 -8.68 -8.05 -2.15
C VAL A 422 -7.57 -7.60 -3.11
N VAL A 423 -7.38 -8.25 -4.26
CA VAL A 423 -6.33 -7.96 -5.25
C VAL A 423 -6.43 -6.53 -5.77
N SER A 424 -7.65 -5.96 -5.85
CA SER A 424 -7.82 -4.55 -6.24
C SER A 424 -7.12 -3.56 -5.30
N ILE A 425 -6.71 -3.96 -4.09
CA ILE A 425 -5.86 -3.15 -3.20
C ILE A 425 -4.51 -2.79 -3.84
N LEU A 426 -4.02 -3.59 -4.79
CA LEU A 426 -2.77 -3.31 -5.54
C LEU A 426 -2.87 -2.02 -6.37
N ILE A 427 -4.08 -1.62 -6.79
CA ILE A 427 -4.34 -0.33 -7.43
C ILE A 427 -4.54 0.77 -6.37
N ILE A 428 -5.27 0.48 -5.28
CA ILE A 428 -5.63 1.50 -4.28
C ILE A 428 -4.43 1.96 -3.44
N ALA A 429 -3.53 1.03 -3.08
CA ALA A 429 -2.35 1.31 -2.28
C ALA A 429 -1.42 2.38 -2.89
N PRO A 430 -1.01 2.30 -4.18
CA PRO A 430 -0.21 3.35 -4.80
C PRO A 430 -0.97 4.67 -4.96
N VAL A 431 -2.30 4.66 -5.16
CA VAL A 431 -3.12 5.89 -5.15
C VAL A 431 -2.99 6.61 -3.81
N PHE A 432 -3.07 5.86 -2.71
CA PHE A 432 -2.91 6.41 -1.38
C PHE A 432 -1.47 6.84 -1.08
N SER A 433 -0.45 6.14 -1.58
CA SER A 433 0.95 6.51 -1.39
C SER A 433 1.32 7.78 -2.16
N ASN A 434 0.75 7.95 -3.36
CA ASN A 434 1.14 8.98 -4.31
C ASN A 434 0.29 10.28 -4.22
N TYR A 435 -0.62 10.41 -3.23
CA TYR A 435 -1.55 11.53 -3.16
C TYR A 435 -0.87 12.92 -3.17
N ASN A 436 0.34 13.04 -2.62
CA ASN A 436 1.00 14.33 -2.44
C ASN A 436 1.99 14.72 -3.56
N THR A 437 2.24 13.87 -4.56
CA THR A 437 3.29 14.12 -5.56
C THR A 437 2.89 15.05 -6.70
N THR A 438 1.59 15.30 -6.88
CA THR A 438 1.14 16.17 -7.98
C THR A 438 1.42 17.64 -7.65
N THR A 439 2.52 18.17 -8.22
CA THR A 439 2.87 19.59 -8.19
C THR A 439 1.80 20.38 -8.92
N MET A 440 1.08 21.22 -8.18
CA MET A 440 -0.16 21.90 -8.58
C MET A 440 -0.02 22.92 -9.73
N GLN A 441 1.19 23.14 -10.24
CA GLN A 441 1.50 24.26 -11.14
C GLN A 441 0.77 24.21 -12.49
N MET A 442 0.15 23.09 -12.87
CA MET A 442 -0.52 22.95 -14.18
C MET A 442 -2.04 22.76 -14.13
N LEU A 443 -2.67 22.79 -12.94
CA LEU A 443 -4.11 22.59 -12.87
C LEU A 443 -4.82 23.94 -12.93
N LYS A 444 -5.29 24.32 -14.13
CA LYS A 444 -6.34 25.35 -14.32
C LYS A 444 -7.64 24.83 -13.70
N VAL A 445 -7.70 24.71 -12.37
CA VAL A 445 -8.94 24.40 -11.67
C VAL A 445 -9.84 25.63 -11.79
N GLN A 446 -11.10 25.42 -12.18
CA GLN A 446 -12.08 26.50 -12.17
C GLN A 446 -12.09 27.15 -10.78
N LYS A 447 -11.79 28.45 -10.72
CA LYS A 447 -11.63 29.19 -9.47
C LYS A 447 -12.93 29.24 -8.65
N VAL A 448 -14.08 29.05 -9.30
CA VAL A 448 -15.39 29.12 -8.64
C VAL A 448 -15.75 27.73 -8.10
N PRO A 449 -15.83 27.56 -6.76
CA PRO A 449 -16.22 26.28 -6.17
C PRO A 449 -17.69 25.99 -6.51
N LYS A 450 -17.94 24.97 -7.33
CA LYS A 450 -19.30 24.45 -7.51
C LYS A 450 -19.65 23.54 -6.33
N LYS A 451 -20.75 23.85 -5.63
CA LYS A 451 -21.28 22.99 -4.55
C LYS A 451 -21.55 21.59 -5.11
N MET A 452 -21.00 20.56 -4.47
CA MET A 452 -21.29 19.19 -4.87
C MET A 452 -22.73 18.83 -4.50
N LYS A 453 -23.46 18.27 -5.46
CA LYS A 453 -24.80 17.68 -5.28
C LYS A 453 -24.67 16.15 -5.17
N ILE A 454 -25.57 15.51 -4.42
CA ILE A 454 -25.69 14.05 -4.41
C ILE A 454 -26.35 13.64 -5.73
N GLY A 455 -25.74 12.69 -6.44
CA GLY A 455 -26.31 12.11 -7.65
C GLY A 455 -27.28 11.00 -7.29
N TRP A 456 -28.43 11.36 -6.70
CA TRP A 456 -29.44 10.40 -6.22
C TRP A 456 -29.87 9.40 -7.28
N ILE A 457 -29.95 9.84 -8.54
CA ILE A 457 -30.27 8.95 -9.67
C ILE A 457 -29.33 7.74 -9.74
N TYR A 458 -28.03 7.91 -9.53
CA TYR A 458 -27.06 6.81 -9.58
C TYR A 458 -27.20 5.87 -8.38
N VAL A 459 -27.54 6.42 -7.20
CA VAL A 459 -27.79 5.61 -6.00
C VAL A 459 -29.02 4.72 -6.20
N ILE A 460 -30.12 5.31 -6.69
CA ILE A 460 -31.37 4.58 -6.96
C ILE A 460 -31.14 3.51 -8.02
N VAL A 461 -30.48 3.86 -9.13
CA VAL A 461 -30.15 2.90 -10.20
C VAL A 461 -29.32 1.75 -9.68
N VAL A 462 -28.31 1.99 -8.84
CA VAL A 462 -27.49 0.94 -8.22
C VAL A 462 -28.34 0.03 -7.35
N VAL A 463 -29.16 0.60 -6.44
CA VAL A 463 -30.03 -0.19 -5.56
C VAL A 463 -30.99 -1.07 -6.37
N LEU A 464 -31.60 -0.50 -7.41
CA LEU A 464 -32.52 -1.21 -8.29
C LEU A 464 -31.82 -2.35 -9.04
N ILE A 465 -30.67 -2.09 -9.67
CA ILE A 465 -29.89 -3.10 -10.39
C ILE A 465 -29.46 -4.23 -9.46
N LEU A 466 -29.00 -3.90 -8.25
CA LEU A 466 -28.61 -4.87 -7.25
C LEU A 466 -29.77 -5.76 -6.81
N PHE A 467 -30.94 -5.16 -6.61
CA PHE A 467 -32.16 -5.90 -6.30
C PHE A 467 -32.56 -6.84 -7.44
N ILE A 468 -32.57 -6.35 -8.68
CA ILE A 468 -32.88 -7.14 -9.88
C ILE A 468 -31.92 -8.32 -10.03
N ILE A 469 -30.61 -8.07 -9.95
CA ILE A 469 -29.57 -9.10 -10.01
C ILE A 469 -29.82 -10.17 -8.96
N ARG A 470 -30.11 -9.77 -7.73
CA ARG A 470 -30.35 -10.72 -6.64
C ARG A 470 -31.59 -11.57 -6.91
N MET A 471 -32.70 -10.96 -7.33
CA MET A 471 -33.96 -11.68 -7.54
C MET A 471 -33.91 -12.62 -8.74
N ILE A 472 -33.33 -12.17 -9.86
CA ILE A 472 -33.31 -12.94 -11.11
C ILE A 472 -32.24 -14.04 -11.07
N LEU A 473 -31.01 -13.69 -10.70
CA LEU A 473 -29.85 -14.58 -10.88
C LEU A 473 -29.57 -15.50 -9.69
N GLN A 474 -30.34 -15.40 -8.59
CA GLN A 474 -30.20 -16.31 -7.45
C GLN A 474 -30.63 -17.74 -7.80
N LYS A 475 -31.63 -17.91 -8.67
CA LYS A 475 -32.07 -19.23 -9.14
C LYS A 475 -31.14 -19.85 -10.19
N GLY A 476 -30.29 -19.03 -10.81
CA GLY A 476 -29.50 -19.42 -11.97
C GLY A 476 -30.31 -19.35 -13.26
N ILE A 477 -29.69 -18.93 -14.35
CA ILE A 477 -30.24 -19.01 -15.71
C ILE A 477 -29.40 -20.00 -16.49
N SER A 478 -30.01 -21.09 -16.95
CA SER A 478 -29.36 -22.09 -17.79
C SER A 478 -29.29 -21.64 -19.24
N PHE A 479 -28.13 -21.85 -19.85
CA PHE A 479 -27.89 -21.65 -21.27
C PHE A 479 -27.34 -22.96 -21.80
N SER A 480 -28.12 -23.60 -22.67
CA SER A 480 -27.77 -24.80 -23.41
C SER A 480 -27.42 -24.47 -24.84
#